data_AF-X0BN87-F1
#
_entry.id   AF-X0BN87-F1
#
_cell.length_a   1.000
_cell.length_b   1.000
_cell.length_c   1.000
_cell.angle_alpha   90.00
_cell.angle_beta   90.00
_cell.angle_gamma   90.00
#
_symmetry.space_group_name_H-M   'P 1'
#
loop_
_entity.id
_entity.type
_entity.pdbx_description
1 polymer ?
#
loop_
_entity_poly.entity_id
_entity_poly.type
_entity_poly.pdbx_seq_one_letter_code
_entity_poly.pdbx_strand_id
1 'polypeptide(L)'
;MRQSLRRKSCSACARSKRRCSLSAPSCSRCAAKGMECSYPTFTAVPPPLPSASSSLLLSDSIDDALLSLQIPSLVSTTEAYGMQLDFAEYPPHTANDFAARAEFLAHLMSLQSTALAEKGFNVFIHPSQTLASDALRDALAGSALHAVRNPSNARFVDSEITRRASHIVAVLYAASICDDTVDLRMLPSVQALLVYQCMRLFSPGSISQQAQAERDNIVLQIWASRLQLLLACDDELTEASWEFWVEKEAIRRTLICIELAQGTYTYLRGNWPIGGRCHHDLRFNAQKALWEAKSAAEWHLVSDDSAHPSLPCNMLRLHKDIRDAMPGDLDDIGVLLRAAGEGLANMNTWLRHDKEALQRWGQVGV
;
A
#
# COMPACT_ATOMS: atom_id res chain seq x y z
N MET A 1 6.92 5.80 43.67
CA MET A 1 8.35 6.11 43.83
C MET A 1 8.85 6.81 42.56
N ARG A 2 9.34 8.05 42.65
CA ARG A 2 9.92 8.78 41.51
C ARG A 2 11.23 8.09 41.09
N GLN A 3 11.27 7.44 39.93
CA GLN A 3 12.53 6.92 39.37
C GLN A 3 13.42 8.09 38.98
N SER A 4 14.54 8.27 39.68
CA SER A 4 15.55 9.26 39.31
C SER A 4 16.24 8.84 38.01
N LEU A 5 16.23 9.71 37.00
CA LEU A 5 17.05 9.58 35.79
C LEU A 5 18.52 9.32 36.19
N ARG A 6 18.97 8.08 36.00
CA ARG A 6 20.32 7.65 36.36
C ARG A 6 21.32 8.37 35.44
N ARG A 7 21.99 9.42 35.95
CA ARG A 7 22.97 10.22 35.20
C ARG A 7 24.14 9.35 34.72
N LYS A 8 24.43 9.38 33.42
CA LYS A 8 25.55 8.67 32.78
C LYS A 8 26.89 9.38 33.04
N SER A 9 27.98 8.61 33.08
CA SER A 9 29.35 9.13 33.19
C SER A 9 29.75 10.01 31.99
N CYS A 10 30.66 10.96 32.20
CA CYS A 10 31.20 11.78 31.10
C CYS A 10 32.02 10.95 30.11
N SER A 11 32.15 11.43 28.87
CA SER A 11 32.82 10.71 27.76
C SER A 11 34.29 10.38 28.07
N ALA A 12 35.03 11.29 28.71
CA ALA A 12 36.42 11.06 29.10
C ALA A 12 36.59 9.95 30.15
N CYS A 13 35.71 9.89 31.15
CA CYS A 13 35.72 8.83 32.15
C CYS A 13 35.22 7.50 31.58
N ALA A 14 34.23 7.52 30.69
CA ALA A 14 33.75 6.34 29.97
C ALA A 14 34.86 5.71 29.11
N ARG A 15 35.55 6.50 28.28
CA ARG A 15 36.66 6.01 27.42
C ARG A 15 37.81 5.41 28.23
N SER A 16 38.12 5.98 29.39
CA SER A 16 39.19 5.49 30.25
C SER A 16 38.75 4.41 31.25
N LYS A 17 37.48 3.96 31.18
CA LYS A 17 36.88 2.95 32.08
C LYS A 17 37.08 3.28 33.57
N ARG A 18 36.96 4.56 33.94
CA ARG A 18 37.10 5.04 35.34
C ARG A 18 35.78 5.62 35.86
N ARG A 19 35.64 5.62 37.19
CA ARG A 19 34.46 6.17 37.88
C ARG A 19 34.39 7.70 37.69
N CYS A 20 33.22 8.20 37.29
CA CYS A 20 32.94 9.63 37.15
C CYS A 20 32.19 10.14 38.39
N SER A 21 32.54 11.34 38.88
CA SER A 21 31.88 11.99 40.02
C SER A 21 30.58 12.73 39.66
N LEU A 22 30.23 12.81 38.37
CA LEU A 22 28.96 13.39 37.88
C LEU A 22 28.70 14.86 38.29
N SER A 23 29.72 15.60 38.73
CA SER A 23 29.63 17.03 39.02
C SER A 23 29.62 17.86 37.72
N ALA A 24 28.74 18.85 37.64
CA ALA A 24 28.70 19.84 36.56
C ALA A 24 29.35 21.14 37.04
N PRO A 25 30.06 21.90 36.17
CA PRO A 25 30.25 21.69 34.72
C PRO A 25 31.29 20.63 34.34
N SER A 26 32.21 20.28 35.25
CA SER A 26 33.26 19.27 35.02
C SER A 26 33.36 18.27 36.18
N CYS A 27 33.64 17.01 35.86
CA CYS A 27 33.88 15.99 36.90
C CYS A 27 35.23 16.23 37.60
N SER A 28 35.32 15.93 38.89
CA SER A 28 36.52 16.14 39.72
C SER A 28 37.82 15.60 39.10
N ARG A 29 37.76 14.44 38.43
CA ARG A 29 38.92 13.85 37.74
C ARG A 29 39.33 14.65 36.50
N CYS A 30 38.37 15.07 35.69
CA CYS A 30 38.66 15.84 34.48
C CYS A 30 39.20 17.22 34.84
N ALA A 31 38.65 17.86 35.89
CA ALA A 31 39.16 19.13 36.42
C ALA A 31 40.61 18.99 36.93
N ALA A 32 40.89 17.96 37.75
CA ALA A 32 42.23 17.73 38.30
C ALA A 32 43.29 17.42 37.23
N LYS A 33 42.90 16.81 36.12
CA LYS A 33 43.81 16.48 35.01
C LYS A 33 43.83 17.52 33.89
N GLY A 34 43.07 18.60 34.00
CA GLY A 34 42.93 19.59 32.93
C GLY A 34 42.41 19.00 31.62
N MET A 35 41.57 17.97 31.67
CA MET A 35 41.02 17.30 30.48
C MET A 35 39.58 17.76 30.22
N GLU A 36 39.21 17.83 28.95
CA GLU A 36 37.87 18.23 28.54
C GLU A 36 36.80 17.26 29.07
N CYS A 37 35.82 17.79 29.79
CA CYS A 37 34.75 17.01 30.43
C CYS A 37 33.43 17.25 29.72
N SER A 38 33.11 16.41 28.73
CA SER A 38 31.81 16.47 28.04
C SER A 38 30.89 15.34 28.53
N TYR A 39 29.70 15.71 28.97
CA TYR A 39 28.61 14.76 29.21
C TYR A 39 27.83 14.58 27.91
N PRO A 40 27.52 13.33 27.50
CA PRO A 40 26.77 13.09 26.27
C PRO A 40 25.39 13.75 26.37
N THR A 41 25.21 14.85 25.65
CA THR A 41 23.91 15.43 25.35
C THR A 41 23.23 14.54 24.31
N PHE A 42 21.94 14.23 24.50
CA PHE A 42 21.15 13.53 23.49
C PHE A 42 20.96 14.45 22.29
N THR A 43 21.92 14.42 21.37
CA THR A 43 21.82 14.98 20.02
C THR A 43 22.30 13.89 19.10
N ALA A 44 21.36 13.27 18.38
CA ALA A 44 21.59 12.17 17.47
C ALA A 44 22.37 12.67 16.24
N VAL A 45 23.63 12.29 16.14
CA VAL A 45 24.42 12.35 14.90
C VAL A 45 24.42 10.94 14.30
N PRO A 46 24.11 10.75 13.01
CA PRO A 46 24.06 9.42 12.41
C PRO A 46 25.49 8.85 12.19
N PRO A 47 25.67 7.52 12.29
CA PRO A 47 26.96 6.87 12.04
C PRO A 47 27.27 6.73 10.53
N PRO A 48 28.54 6.53 10.14
CA PRO A 48 28.93 6.40 8.74
C PRO A 48 28.46 5.08 8.12
N LEU A 49 28.22 5.11 6.80
CA LEU A 49 27.73 4.01 5.97
C LEU A 49 28.54 2.70 6.14
N PRO A 50 27.89 1.53 6.22
CA PRO A 50 28.56 0.26 6.02
C PRO A 50 28.63 -0.11 4.54
N SER A 51 29.80 -0.65 4.17
CA SER A 51 30.14 -1.22 2.87
C SER A 51 29.24 -2.39 2.47
N ALA A 52 29.13 -2.62 1.16
CA ALA A 52 28.21 -3.49 0.44
C ALA A 52 28.36 -5.02 0.70
N SER A 53 28.25 -5.45 1.95
CA SER A 53 28.24 -6.88 2.32
C SER A 53 27.02 -7.31 3.14
N SER A 54 26.09 -6.39 3.46
CA SER A 54 24.91 -6.66 4.30
C SER A 54 23.71 -7.27 3.57
N SER A 55 23.76 -7.42 2.23
CA SER A 55 22.63 -7.94 1.45
C SER A 55 22.33 -9.42 1.68
N LEU A 56 23.26 -10.17 2.30
CA LEU A 56 23.09 -11.61 2.60
C LEU A 56 22.54 -11.89 4.01
N LEU A 57 22.39 -10.89 4.88
CA LEU A 57 21.87 -11.06 6.25
C LEU A 57 20.39 -10.67 6.39
N LEU A 58 19.81 -10.03 5.38
CA LEU A 58 18.39 -9.64 5.38
C LEU A 58 17.46 -10.81 5.08
N SER A 59 17.91 -11.82 4.31
CA SER A 59 17.11 -13.02 4.00
C SER A 59 16.77 -13.82 5.25
N ASP A 60 17.77 -14.09 6.08
CA ASP A 60 17.62 -15.01 7.22
C ASP A 60 16.73 -14.43 8.33
N SER A 61 16.71 -13.10 8.48
CA SER A 61 15.83 -12.42 9.46
C SER A 61 14.37 -12.32 9.02
N ILE A 62 14.11 -12.39 7.71
CA ILE A 62 12.76 -12.37 7.15
C ILE A 62 12.13 -13.75 7.35
N ASP A 63 12.87 -14.83 7.10
CA ASP A 63 12.39 -16.19 7.30
C ASP A 63 12.02 -16.46 8.77
N ASP A 64 12.83 -16.01 9.73
CA ASP A 64 12.53 -16.13 11.16
C ASP A 64 11.32 -15.28 11.61
N ALA A 65 11.10 -14.11 11.01
CA ALA A 65 9.93 -13.26 11.29
C ALA A 65 8.63 -13.84 10.69
N LEU A 66 8.70 -14.40 9.48
CA LEU A 66 7.59 -15.10 8.81
C LEU A 66 7.18 -16.37 9.57
N LEU A 67 8.16 -17.13 10.09
CA LEU A 67 7.95 -18.32 10.92
C LEU A 67 7.34 -17.97 12.29
N SER A 68 7.74 -16.85 12.89
CA SER A 68 7.27 -16.42 14.20
C SER A 68 5.84 -15.85 14.19
N LEU A 69 5.42 -15.24 13.07
CA LEU A 69 4.10 -14.61 12.93
C LEU A 69 3.00 -15.58 12.50
N GLN A 70 3.29 -16.88 12.29
CA GLN A 70 2.33 -17.86 11.76
C GLN A 70 1.53 -17.30 10.58
N ILE A 71 2.18 -16.51 9.72
CA ILE A 71 1.53 -15.89 8.57
C ILE A 71 1.09 -17.06 7.70
N PRO A 72 -0.22 -17.31 7.53
CA PRO A 72 -0.66 -18.23 6.50
C PRO A 72 -0.05 -17.66 5.23
N SER A 73 0.79 -18.42 4.54
CA SER A 73 1.43 -17.97 3.31
C SER A 73 0.34 -17.32 2.46
N LEU A 74 0.39 -15.99 2.28
CA LEU A 74 -0.36 -15.36 1.22
C LEU A 74 0.35 -15.83 -0.05
N VAL A 75 -0.02 -17.03 -0.49
CA VAL A 75 0.21 -17.46 -1.85
C VAL A 75 -0.37 -16.34 -2.69
N SER A 76 0.41 -15.83 -3.64
CA SER A 76 -0.08 -14.80 -4.56
C SER A 76 -1.25 -15.40 -5.32
N THR A 77 -2.44 -14.86 -5.11
CA THR A 77 -3.69 -15.48 -5.53
C THR A 77 -4.38 -14.64 -6.59
N THR A 78 -4.48 -15.16 -7.81
CA THR A 78 -5.12 -14.47 -8.94
C THR A 78 -6.45 -15.08 -9.38
N GLU A 79 -6.99 -16.08 -8.68
CA GLU A 79 -8.20 -16.75 -9.15
C GLU A 79 -9.54 -16.16 -8.67
N ALA A 80 -9.61 -14.94 -8.11
CA ALA A 80 -10.91 -14.32 -7.75
C ALA A 80 -11.60 -13.54 -8.89
N TYR A 81 -10.94 -13.28 -10.02
CA TYR A 81 -11.47 -12.40 -11.07
C TYR A 81 -11.83 -13.11 -12.38
N GLY A 82 -12.14 -14.41 -12.35
CA GLY A 82 -12.47 -15.17 -13.56
C GLY A 82 -11.25 -15.63 -14.38
N MET A 83 -10.05 -15.57 -13.80
CA MET A 83 -8.85 -16.18 -14.34
C MET A 83 -8.75 -17.64 -13.87
N GLN A 84 -9.42 -18.56 -14.56
CA GLN A 84 -9.44 -19.98 -14.20
C GLN A 84 -8.23 -20.70 -14.83
N LEU A 85 -7.32 -21.25 -14.01
CA LEU A 85 -6.33 -22.23 -14.45
C LEU A 85 -6.79 -23.65 -14.08
N ASP A 86 -7.66 -24.20 -14.92
CA ASP A 86 -7.65 -25.64 -15.18
C ASP A 86 -7.12 -25.82 -16.61
N PHE A 87 -5.84 -26.20 -16.74
CA PHE A 87 -5.14 -26.35 -18.02
C PHE A 87 -5.71 -27.46 -18.93
N ALA A 88 -6.76 -28.17 -18.50
CA ALA A 88 -7.27 -29.35 -19.18
C ALA A 88 -8.39 -29.07 -20.21
N GLU A 89 -9.02 -27.88 -20.24
CA GLU A 89 -10.32 -27.76 -20.95
C GLU A 89 -10.59 -26.53 -21.83
N TYR A 90 -9.64 -25.61 -22.12
CA TYR A 90 -9.96 -24.40 -22.91
C TYR A 90 -9.15 -24.16 -24.21
N PRO A 91 -9.81 -23.73 -25.31
CA PRO A 91 -9.20 -23.44 -26.61
C PRO A 91 -8.38 -22.12 -26.61
N PRO A 92 -7.40 -21.97 -27.52
CA PRO A 92 -6.40 -20.88 -27.52
C PRO A 92 -6.93 -19.44 -27.65
N HIS A 93 -8.21 -19.23 -27.94
CA HIS A 93 -8.80 -17.90 -28.11
C HIS A 93 -9.04 -17.14 -26.79
N THR A 94 -9.13 -17.83 -25.65
CA THR A 94 -9.32 -17.19 -24.33
C THR A 94 -8.01 -16.65 -23.74
N ALA A 95 -6.85 -17.20 -24.11
CA ALA A 95 -5.55 -16.75 -23.60
C ALA A 95 -5.20 -15.29 -23.98
N ASN A 96 -5.61 -14.86 -25.19
CA ASN A 96 -5.39 -13.48 -25.65
C ASN A 96 -6.26 -12.46 -24.88
N ASP A 97 -7.45 -12.85 -24.45
CA ASP A 97 -8.35 -12.00 -23.67
C ASP A 97 -7.79 -11.76 -22.26
N PHE A 98 -7.20 -12.78 -21.64
CA PHE A 98 -6.56 -12.63 -20.33
C PHE A 98 -5.32 -11.73 -20.36
N ALA A 99 -4.49 -11.83 -21.41
CA ALA A 99 -3.33 -10.96 -21.55
C ALA A 99 -3.76 -9.49 -21.71
N ALA A 100 -4.76 -9.22 -22.55
CA ALA A 100 -5.31 -7.88 -22.74
C ALA A 100 -5.90 -7.31 -21.43
N ARG A 101 -6.61 -8.13 -20.65
CA ARG A 101 -7.12 -7.73 -19.32
C ARG A 101 -6.00 -7.40 -18.35
N ALA A 102 -4.92 -8.19 -18.33
CA ALA A 102 -3.78 -7.95 -17.45
C ALA A 102 -3.01 -6.67 -17.85
N GLU A 103 -2.80 -6.43 -19.13
CA GLU A 103 -2.20 -5.19 -19.64
C GLU A 103 -3.06 -3.97 -19.29
N PHE A 104 -4.39 -4.09 -19.43
CA PHE A 104 -5.32 -3.05 -19.02
C PHE A 104 -5.25 -2.77 -17.51
N LEU A 105 -5.23 -3.82 -16.68
CA LEU A 105 -5.06 -3.67 -15.23
C LEU A 105 -3.72 -3.04 -14.86
N ALA A 106 -2.63 -3.42 -15.54
CA ALA A 106 -1.32 -2.83 -15.31
C ALA A 106 -1.32 -1.34 -15.64
N HIS A 107 -1.98 -0.96 -16.73
CA HIS A 107 -2.18 0.44 -17.07
C HIS A 107 -2.97 1.16 -15.98
N LEU A 108 -4.12 0.64 -15.54
CA LEU A 108 -4.91 1.27 -14.48
C LEU A 108 -4.16 1.36 -13.13
N MET A 109 -3.38 0.34 -12.78
CA MET A 109 -2.53 0.38 -11.60
C MET A 109 -1.44 1.45 -11.73
N SER A 110 -0.85 1.65 -12.91
CA SER A 110 0.13 2.72 -13.15
C SER A 110 -0.47 4.13 -12.94
N LEU A 111 -1.75 4.31 -13.27
CA LEU A 111 -2.46 5.59 -13.15
C LEU A 111 -2.78 6.01 -11.71
N GLN A 112 -2.61 5.12 -10.72
CA GLN A 112 -2.94 5.43 -9.32
C GLN A 112 -2.05 6.55 -8.75
N SER A 113 -0.82 6.67 -9.27
CA SER A 113 0.08 7.77 -8.94
C SER A 113 -0.44 9.10 -9.52
N THR A 114 -0.78 9.13 -10.81
CA THR A 114 -1.35 10.29 -11.49
C THR A 114 -2.65 10.75 -10.83
N ALA A 115 -3.57 9.83 -10.54
CA ALA A 115 -4.82 10.14 -9.85
C ALA A 115 -4.57 10.82 -8.51
N LEU A 116 -3.61 10.30 -7.72
CA LEU A 116 -3.23 10.92 -6.45
C LEU A 116 -2.67 12.33 -6.67
N ALA A 117 -1.76 12.53 -7.64
CA ALA A 117 -1.17 13.83 -7.93
C ALA A 117 -2.20 14.89 -8.35
N GLU A 118 -3.17 14.51 -9.17
CA GLU A 118 -4.15 15.43 -9.75
C GLU A 118 -5.31 15.73 -8.80
N LYS A 119 -5.81 14.70 -8.10
CA LYS A 119 -7.06 14.78 -7.31
C LYS A 119 -6.82 14.81 -5.81
N GLY A 120 -5.65 14.37 -5.36
CA GLY A 120 -5.37 14.16 -3.93
C GLY A 120 -5.96 12.86 -3.37
N PHE A 121 -6.51 11.98 -4.21
CA PHE A 121 -7.06 10.68 -3.83
C PHE A 121 -7.02 9.71 -5.03
N ASN A 122 -7.27 8.42 -4.79
CA ASN A 122 -7.32 7.40 -5.85
C ASN A 122 -8.29 6.28 -5.46
N VAL A 123 -8.21 5.11 -6.11
CA VAL A 123 -9.20 4.03 -5.92
C VAL A 123 -9.18 3.40 -4.51
N PHE A 124 -8.08 3.56 -3.76
CA PHE A 124 -7.90 2.98 -2.43
C PHE A 124 -7.52 3.99 -1.33
N ILE A 125 -7.29 5.25 -1.68
CA ILE A 125 -7.08 6.37 -0.73
C ILE A 125 -8.29 7.28 -0.82
N HIS A 126 -9.00 7.47 0.30
CA HIS A 126 -10.16 8.35 0.37
C HIS A 126 -9.74 9.84 0.44
N PRO A 127 -10.51 10.79 -0.15
CA PRO A 127 -10.20 12.23 -0.10
C PRO A 127 -9.91 12.81 1.30
N SER A 128 -10.58 12.28 2.34
CA SER A 128 -10.37 12.73 3.73
C SER A 128 -9.03 12.28 4.34
N GLN A 129 -8.36 11.26 3.78
CA GLN A 129 -7.17 10.66 4.38
C GLN A 129 -5.88 11.39 4.02
N THR A 130 -5.76 11.92 2.79
CA THR A 130 -4.49 12.41 2.25
C THR A 130 -3.89 13.54 3.06
N LEU A 131 -4.70 14.54 3.42
CA LEU A 131 -4.22 15.65 4.24
C LEU A 131 -4.10 15.30 5.72
N ALA A 132 -4.64 14.18 6.19
CA ALA A 132 -4.57 13.77 7.58
C ALA A 132 -3.27 13.01 7.94
N SER A 133 -2.50 12.56 6.94
CA SER A 133 -1.29 11.75 7.15
C SER A 133 -0.07 12.29 6.43
N ASP A 134 1.05 12.41 7.15
CA ASP A 134 2.32 12.81 6.55
C ASP A 134 2.83 11.79 5.51
N ALA A 135 2.54 10.49 5.69
CA ALA A 135 2.91 9.47 4.72
C ALA A 135 2.18 9.66 3.37
N LEU A 136 0.88 10.01 3.42
CA LEU A 136 0.09 10.26 2.22
C LEU A 136 0.39 11.62 1.59
N ARG A 137 0.69 12.65 2.38
CA ARG A 137 1.21 13.94 1.86
C ARG A 137 2.54 13.74 1.13
N ASP A 138 3.43 12.91 1.67
CA ASP A 138 4.71 12.58 1.03
C ASP A 138 4.51 11.75 -0.26
N ALA A 139 3.55 10.81 -0.25
CA ALA A 139 3.15 10.06 -1.44
C ALA A 139 2.54 10.96 -2.52
N LEU A 140 1.71 11.93 -2.15
CA LEU A 140 1.16 12.94 -3.05
C LEU A 140 2.29 13.75 -3.74
N ALA A 141 3.26 14.22 -2.95
CA ALA A 141 4.43 14.93 -3.48
C ALA A 141 5.29 14.03 -4.38
N GLY A 142 5.48 12.77 -4.00
CA GLY A 142 6.17 11.76 -4.83
C GLY A 142 5.44 11.51 -6.15
N SER A 143 4.12 11.41 -6.12
CA SER A 143 3.28 11.28 -7.32
C SER A 143 3.37 12.48 -8.25
N ALA A 144 3.34 13.70 -7.71
CA ALA A 144 3.54 14.91 -8.51
C ALA A 144 4.94 14.96 -9.14
N LEU A 145 5.98 14.54 -8.41
CA LEU A 145 7.34 14.41 -8.95
C LEU A 145 7.42 13.35 -10.05
N HIS A 146 6.73 12.23 -9.88
CA HIS A 146 6.67 11.17 -10.89
C HIS A 146 5.96 11.64 -12.16
N ALA A 147 4.90 12.44 -12.04
CA ALA A 147 4.16 12.98 -13.18
C ALA A 147 5.00 13.90 -14.09
N VAL A 148 5.99 14.61 -13.53
CA VAL A 148 6.91 15.49 -14.29
C VAL A 148 8.16 14.76 -14.81
N ARG A 149 8.20 13.43 -14.71
CA ARG A 149 9.31 12.61 -15.20
C ARG A 149 9.44 12.72 -16.71
N ASN A 150 10.66 12.92 -17.19
CA ASN A 150 11.03 12.98 -18.60
C ASN A 150 12.44 12.37 -18.79
N PRO A 151 12.90 12.13 -20.03
CA PRO A 151 14.21 11.51 -20.27
C PRO A 151 15.40 12.25 -19.63
N SER A 152 15.30 13.58 -19.43
CA SER A 152 16.39 14.38 -18.84
C SER A 152 16.48 14.27 -17.32
N ASN A 153 15.35 14.11 -16.62
CA ASN A 153 15.31 14.03 -15.15
C ASN A 153 15.03 12.61 -14.61
N ALA A 154 14.79 11.63 -15.49
CA ALA A 154 14.40 10.25 -15.15
C ALA A 154 15.21 9.66 -14.00
N ARG A 155 16.54 9.74 -14.04
CA ARG A 155 17.42 9.20 -12.99
C ARG A 155 17.19 9.84 -11.61
N PHE A 156 16.97 11.15 -11.56
CA PHE A 156 16.74 11.87 -10.31
C PHE A 156 15.38 11.52 -9.73
N VAL A 157 14.34 11.52 -10.57
CA VAL A 157 12.99 11.11 -10.18
C VAL A 157 13.01 9.67 -9.67
N ASP A 158 13.62 8.76 -10.43
CA ASP A 158 13.69 7.34 -10.09
C ASP A 158 14.41 7.11 -8.76
N SER A 159 15.51 7.81 -8.51
CA SER A 159 16.25 7.77 -7.24
C SER A 159 15.41 8.29 -6.07
N GLU A 160 14.64 9.35 -6.26
CA GLU A 160 13.83 9.95 -5.21
C GLU A 160 12.61 9.08 -4.87
N ILE A 161 11.96 8.48 -5.88
CA ILE A 161 10.89 7.49 -5.68
C ILE A 161 11.43 6.28 -4.90
N THR A 162 12.61 5.76 -5.28
CA THR A 162 13.25 4.67 -4.54
C THR A 162 13.54 5.06 -3.10
N ARG A 163 14.09 6.25 -2.86
CA ARG A 163 14.40 6.73 -1.49
C ARG A 163 13.15 6.81 -0.61
N ARG A 164 12.04 7.35 -1.14
CA ARG A 164 10.76 7.46 -0.44
C ARG A 164 10.15 6.08 -0.14
N ALA A 165 10.13 5.19 -1.13
CA ALA A 165 9.67 3.82 -0.95
C ALA A 165 10.48 3.07 0.11
N SER A 166 11.81 3.14 0.06
CA SER A 166 12.69 2.49 1.04
C SER A 166 12.51 3.03 2.46
N HIS A 167 12.22 4.34 2.60
CA HIS A 167 11.90 4.91 3.91
C HIS A 167 10.62 4.31 4.50
N ILE A 168 9.55 4.21 3.69
CA ILE A 168 8.29 3.61 4.13
C ILE A 168 8.45 2.12 4.43
N VAL A 169 9.18 1.39 3.60
CA VAL A 169 9.53 -0.03 3.84
C VAL A 169 10.21 -0.18 5.21
N ALA A 170 11.20 0.66 5.54
CA ALA A 170 11.87 0.61 6.83
C ALA A 170 10.93 0.90 8.01
N VAL A 171 10.04 1.88 7.87
CA VAL A 171 9.02 2.22 8.88
C VAL A 171 8.05 1.05 9.11
N LEU A 172 7.50 0.49 8.03
CA LEU A 172 6.56 -0.63 8.08
C LEU A 172 7.21 -1.90 8.60
N TYR A 173 8.47 -2.16 8.26
CA TYR A 173 9.22 -3.30 8.76
C TYR A 173 9.52 -3.19 10.26
N ALA A 174 9.99 -2.02 10.72
CA ALA A 174 10.19 -1.78 12.15
C ALA A 174 8.88 -1.97 12.95
N ALA A 175 7.78 -1.43 12.44
CA ALA A 175 6.45 -1.61 13.04
C ALA A 175 5.93 -3.06 12.96
N SER A 176 6.44 -3.89 12.03
CA SER A 176 6.11 -5.32 12.01
C SER A 176 6.79 -6.12 13.13
N ILE A 177 7.94 -5.67 13.63
CA ILE A 177 8.70 -6.37 14.67
C ILE A 177 8.22 -5.96 16.07
N CYS A 178 7.74 -4.73 16.25
CA CYS A 178 7.18 -4.27 17.51
C CYS A 178 5.78 -4.88 17.73
N ASP A 179 5.63 -5.71 18.76
CA ASP A 179 4.45 -6.51 19.11
C ASP A 179 3.27 -5.69 19.70
N ASP A 180 3.34 -4.36 19.66
CA ASP A 180 2.35 -3.48 20.27
C ASP A 180 1.18 -3.21 19.32
N THR A 181 0.14 -4.06 19.40
CA THR A 181 -1.19 -3.92 18.79
C THR A 181 -1.24 -3.74 17.26
N VAL A 182 -2.24 -4.34 16.61
CA VAL A 182 -2.45 -4.12 15.17
C VAL A 182 -2.94 -2.68 14.97
N ASP A 183 -2.01 -1.79 14.67
CA ASP A 183 -2.26 -0.37 14.70
C ASP A 183 -2.74 0.14 13.35
N LEU A 184 -4.04 0.44 13.27
CA LEU A 184 -4.68 1.04 12.10
C LEU A 184 -4.00 2.33 11.63
N ARG A 185 -3.24 3.02 12.51
CA ARG A 185 -2.42 4.20 12.15
C ARG A 185 -1.40 3.93 11.05
N MET A 186 -1.11 2.66 10.74
CA MET A 186 -0.17 2.28 9.69
C MET A 186 -0.81 2.17 8.30
N LEU A 187 -2.15 2.16 8.18
CA LEU A 187 -2.85 2.11 6.89
C LEU A 187 -2.35 3.18 5.90
N PRO A 188 -2.20 4.47 6.29
CA PRO A 188 -1.65 5.49 5.39
C PRO A 188 -0.26 5.17 4.83
N SER A 189 0.59 4.50 5.63
CA SER A 189 1.92 4.08 5.20
C SER A 189 1.85 2.89 4.24
N VAL A 190 0.92 1.96 4.46
CA VAL A 190 0.66 0.82 3.54
C VAL A 190 0.13 1.33 2.20
N GLN A 191 -0.86 2.23 2.23
CA GLN A 191 -1.40 2.89 1.03
C GLN A 191 -0.32 3.66 0.26
N ALA A 192 0.53 4.41 0.96
CA ALA A 192 1.66 5.12 0.35
C ALA A 192 2.67 4.16 -0.29
N LEU A 193 3.01 3.04 0.38
CA LEU A 193 3.86 2.01 -0.22
C LEU A 193 3.22 1.41 -1.47
N LEU A 194 1.91 1.14 -1.46
CA LEU A 194 1.20 0.62 -2.63
C LEU A 194 1.27 1.58 -3.82
N VAL A 195 1.12 2.89 -3.60
CA VAL A 195 1.31 3.91 -4.65
C VAL A 195 2.72 3.85 -5.24
N TYR A 196 3.76 3.76 -4.40
CA TYR A 196 5.13 3.61 -4.89
C TYR A 196 5.36 2.27 -5.60
N GLN A 197 4.70 1.20 -5.19
CA GLN A 197 4.77 -0.08 -5.90
C GLN A 197 4.14 0.01 -7.29
N CYS A 198 2.98 0.67 -7.42
CA CYS A 198 2.38 0.95 -8.71
C CYS A 198 3.34 1.69 -9.65
N MET A 199 4.07 2.70 -9.16
CA MET A 199 5.09 3.39 -9.94
C MET A 199 6.22 2.44 -10.37
N ARG A 200 6.79 1.68 -9.43
CA ARG A 200 8.01 0.89 -9.69
C ARG A 200 7.78 -0.39 -10.48
N LEU A 201 6.61 -1.01 -10.35
CA LEU A 201 6.25 -2.24 -11.05
C LEU A 201 5.82 -1.98 -12.49
N PHE A 202 5.02 -0.93 -12.71
CA PHE A 202 4.36 -0.68 -14.00
C PHE A 202 4.94 0.50 -14.79
N SER A 203 5.94 1.23 -14.28
CA SER A 203 6.63 2.26 -15.09
C SER A 203 7.56 1.64 -16.14
N PRO A 204 7.56 2.15 -17.38
CA PRO A 204 8.45 1.68 -18.44
C PRO A 204 9.94 1.91 -18.10
N GLY A 205 10.77 0.89 -18.36
CA GLY A 205 12.22 1.06 -18.56
C GLY A 205 13.11 1.08 -17.31
N SER A 206 12.63 0.61 -16.14
CA SER A 206 13.46 0.56 -14.92
C SER A 206 13.51 -0.84 -14.28
N ILE A 207 14.27 -1.75 -14.91
CA ILE A 207 14.48 -3.12 -14.42
C ILE A 207 14.96 -3.13 -12.96
N SER A 208 15.83 -2.19 -12.59
CA SER A 208 16.33 -2.07 -11.21
C SER A 208 15.22 -1.70 -10.21
N GLN A 209 14.29 -0.83 -10.61
CA GLN A 209 13.15 -0.49 -9.74
C GLN A 209 12.19 -1.67 -9.61
N GLN A 210 11.92 -2.38 -10.70
CA GLN A 210 11.09 -3.60 -10.69
C GLN A 210 11.69 -4.67 -9.77
N ALA A 211 13.00 -4.93 -9.88
CA ALA A 211 13.69 -5.89 -9.00
C ALA A 211 13.66 -5.48 -7.52
N GLN A 212 13.77 -4.18 -7.21
CA GLN A 212 13.61 -3.70 -5.84
C GLN A 212 12.15 -3.80 -5.37
N ALA A 213 11.20 -3.53 -6.26
CA ALA A 213 9.78 -3.62 -6.00
C ALA A 213 9.32 -5.03 -5.63
N GLU A 214 9.83 -6.02 -6.37
CA GLU A 214 9.65 -7.44 -6.07
C GLU A 214 10.15 -7.80 -4.67
N ARG A 215 11.34 -7.34 -4.28
CA ARG A 215 11.89 -7.58 -2.94
C ARG A 215 11.07 -6.93 -1.84
N ASP A 216 10.66 -5.69 -2.03
CA ASP A 216 9.89 -4.94 -1.04
C ASP A 216 8.44 -5.43 -0.92
N ASN A 217 7.96 -6.26 -1.86
CA ASN A 217 6.58 -6.74 -1.89
C ASN A 217 6.21 -7.55 -0.65
N ILE A 218 7.18 -8.24 -0.03
CA ILE A 218 6.98 -8.98 1.22
C ILE A 218 6.42 -8.10 2.35
N VAL A 219 6.79 -6.81 2.37
CA VAL A 219 6.32 -5.88 3.40
C VAL A 219 4.83 -5.56 3.20
N LEU A 220 4.38 -5.37 1.96
CA LEU A 220 2.95 -5.24 1.68
C LEU A 220 2.18 -6.50 2.08
N GLN A 221 2.77 -7.67 1.88
CA GLN A 221 2.15 -8.95 2.23
C GLN A 221 1.96 -9.13 3.74
N ILE A 222 2.99 -8.84 4.54
CA ILE A 222 2.89 -8.83 6.01
C ILE A 222 1.77 -7.89 6.48
N TRP A 223 1.71 -6.69 5.91
CA TRP A 223 0.71 -5.70 6.29
C TRP A 223 -0.69 -6.03 5.75
N ALA A 224 -0.82 -6.67 4.61
CA ALA A 224 -2.10 -7.18 4.11
C ALA A 224 -2.70 -8.19 5.09
N SER A 225 -1.92 -9.17 5.58
CA SER A 225 -2.39 -10.12 6.61
C SER A 225 -2.84 -9.43 7.89
N ARG A 226 -2.10 -8.41 8.35
CA ARG A 226 -2.46 -7.63 9.56
C ARG A 226 -3.74 -6.82 9.39
N LEU A 227 -3.86 -6.12 8.26
CA LEU A 227 -5.05 -5.36 7.90
C LEU A 227 -6.29 -6.26 7.76
N GLN A 228 -6.10 -7.47 7.26
CA GLN A 228 -7.19 -8.45 7.17
C GLN A 228 -7.62 -8.96 8.56
N LEU A 229 -6.68 -9.21 9.48
CA LEU A 229 -7.01 -9.56 10.86
C LEU A 229 -7.84 -8.45 11.55
N LEU A 230 -7.51 -7.19 11.28
CA LEU A 230 -8.29 -6.04 11.77
C LEU A 230 -9.72 -5.98 11.25
N LEU A 231 -9.97 -6.47 10.04
CA LEU A 231 -11.32 -6.57 9.51
C LEU A 231 -12.11 -7.72 10.14
N ALA A 232 -11.43 -8.80 10.55
CA ALA A 232 -12.07 -9.95 11.18
C ALA A 232 -12.44 -9.73 12.65
N CYS A 233 -11.77 -8.79 13.33
CA CYS A 233 -11.98 -8.52 14.76
C CYS A 233 -13.12 -7.54 15.07
N ASP A 234 -13.73 -6.88 14.09
CA ASP A 234 -14.75 -5.85 14.33
C ASP A 234 -16.20 -6.35 14.14
N ASP A 235 -17.05 -5.89 15.05
CA ASP A 235 -18.48 -6.23 15.15
C ASP A 235 -19.31 -5.39 14.15
N GLU A 236 -20.42 -5.96 13.63
CA GLU A 236 -21.26 -5.33 12.58
C GLU A 236 -21.92 -4.01 13.03
N LEU A 237 -21.95 -3.74 14.34
CA LEU A 237 -22.55 -2.53 14.94
C LEU A 237 -21.68 -1.26 14.77
N THR A 238 -20.47 -1.39 14.23
CA THR A 238 -19.43 -0.35 14.29
C THR A 238 -19.38 0.58 13.07
N GLU A 239 -20.11 0.27 11.98
CA GLU A 239 -20.21 1.13 10.78
C GLU A 239 -21.18 2.33 10.95
N ALA A 240 -21.48 2.74 12.19
CA ALA A 240 -22.45 3.79 12.49
C ALA A 240 -21.92 5.23 12.22
N SER A 241 -20.61 5.42 12.09
CA SER A 241 -19.99 6.71 11.73
C SER A 241 -19.28 6.66 10.40
N TRP A 242 -19.38 7.77 9.64
CA TRP A 242 -18.75 7.90 8.33
C TRP A 242 -17.22 7.76 8.41
N GLU A 243 -16.56 8.32 9.43
CA GLU A 243 -15.11 8.22 9.58
C GLU A 243 -14.64 6.77 9.73
N PHE A 244 -15.35 5.99 10.55
CA PHE A 244 -15.03 4.58 10.76
C PHE A 244 -15.35 3.74 9.53
N TRP A 245 -16.48 4.01 8.87
CA TRP A 245 -16.83 3.39 7.60
C TRP A 245 -15.75 3.64 6.53
N VAL A 246 -15.32 4.91 6.37
CA VAL A 246 -14.24 5.28 5.44
C VAL A 246 -12.95 4.54 5.77
N GLU A 247 -12.59 4.44 7.06
CA GLU A 247 -11.39 3.73 7.49
C GLU A 247 -11.44 2.24 7.11
N LYS A 248 -12.55 1.56 7.40
CA LYS A 248 -12.73 0.14 7.07
C LYS A 248 -12.79 -0.11 5.56
N GLU A 249 -13.49 0.76 4.85
CA GLU A 249 -13.62 0.69 3.41
C GLU A 249 -12.28 0.96 2.71
N ALA A 250 -11.47 1.89 3.21
CA ALA A 250 -10.11 2.12 2.74
C ALA A 250 -9.20 0.90 2.95
N ILE A 251 -9.35 0.17 4.06
CA ILE A 251 -8.63 -1.10 4.29
C ILE A 251 -9.02 -2.12 3.23
N ARG A 252 -10.33 -2.37 3.05
CA ARG A 252 -10.87 -3.33 2.08
C ARG A 252 -10.35 -3.04 0.67
N ARG A 253 -10.42 -1.78 0.24
CA ARG A 253 -9.92 -1.31 -1.07
C ARG A 253 -8.41 -1.43 -1.21
N THR A 254 -7.65 -1.14 -0.15
CA THR A 254 -6.20 -1.30 -0.13
C THR A 254 -5.81 -2.77 -0.31
N LEU A 255 -6.47 -3.69 0.40
CA LEU A 255 -6.26 -5.14 0.26
C LEU A 255 -6.54 -5.61 -1.17
N ILE A 256 -7.68 -5.20 -1.73
CA ILE A 256 -8.05 -5.51 -3.12
C ILE A 256 -6.97 -5.00 -4.09
N CYS A 257 -6.48 -3.78 -3.90
CA CYS A 257 -5.48 -3.20 -4.80
C CYS A 257 -4.08 -3.80 -4.64
N ILE A 258 -3.71 -4.29 -3.44
CA ILE A 258 -2.49 -5.08 -3.25
C ILE A 258 -2.56 -6.36 -4.07
N GLU A 259 -3.67 -7.11 -3.98
CA GLU A 259 -3.88 -8.34 -4.74
C GLU A 259 -3.87 -8.09 -6.26
N LEU A 260 -4.57 -7.05 -6.71
CA LEU A 260 -4.61 -6.68 -8.13
C LEU A 260 -3.23 -6.31 -8.67
N ALA A 261 -2.48 -5.46 -7.97
CA ALA A 261 -1.17 -5.03 -8.42
C ALA A 261 -0.18 -6.21 -8.50
N GLN A 262 -0.14 -7.05 -7.48
CA GLN A 262 0.77 -8.20 -7.45
C GLN A 262 0.37 -9.28 -8.46
N GLY A 263 -0.93 -9.59 -8.53
CA GLY A 263 -1.47 -10.57 -9.45
C GLY A 263 -1.21 -10.19 -10.90
N THR A 264 -1.50 -8.94 -11.25
CA THR A 264 -1.25 -8.39 -12.58
C THR A 264 0.24 -8.39 -12.93
N TYR A 265 1.11 -7.98 -12.00
CA TYR A 265 2.55 -7.99 -12.26
C TYR A 265 3.10 -9.41 -12.46
N THR A 266 2.67 -10.36 -11.62
CA THR A 266 3.09 -11.77 -11.68
C THR A 266 2.61 -12.43 -12.97
N TYR A 267 1.37 -12.13 -13.42
CA TYR A 267 0.85 -12.51 -14.73
C TYR A 267 1.84 -12.11 -15.81
N LEU A 268 2.11 -10.80 -15.90
CA LEU A 268 2.85 -10.21 -17.02
C LEU A 268 4.32 -10.65 -17.06
N ARG A 269 4.87 -11.07 -15.93
CA ARG A 269 6.20 -11.69 -15.85
C ARG A 269 6.24 -13.16 -16.29
N GLY A 270 5.10 -13.79 -16.53
CA GLY A 270 5.00 -15.21 -16.88
C GLY A 270 5.25 -16.15 -15.69
N ASN A 271 5.31 -15.63 -14.47
CA ASN A 271 5.62 -16.37 -13.25
C ASN A 271 4.34 -16.88 -12.56
N TRP A 272 3.47 -17.52 -13.32
CA TRP A 272 2.18 -17.98 -12.83
C TRP A 272 2.30 -19.04 -11.74
N PRO A 273 1.92 -18.75 -10.48
CA PRO A 273 1.77 -19.81 -9.51
C PRO A 273 0.58 -20.68 -9.94
N ILE A 274 0.83 -21.96 -10.12
CA ILE A 274 -0.21 -22.96 -10.35
C ILE A 274 -1.00 -23.11 -9.04
N GLY A 275 -2.28 -22.75 -9.04
CA GLY A 275 -3.25 -23.19 -8.00
C GLY A 275 -3.47 -22.28 -6.78
N GLY A 276 -3.27 -20.96 -6.89
CA GLY A 276 -3.59 -20.02 -5.80
C GLY A 276 -5.02 -19.45 -5.89
N ARG A 277 -6.00 -20.03 -5.18
CA ARG A 277 -7.32 -19.41 -5.01
C ARG A 277 -7.23 -18.19 -4.09
N CYS A 278 -7.81 -17.07 -4.50
CA CYS A 278 -8.02 -15.95 -3.57
C CYS A 278 -9.06 -16.41 -2.55
N HIS A 279 -8.58 -16.92 -1.41
CA HIS A 279 -9.41 -17.54 -0.37
C HIS A 279 -10.11 -16.50 0.53
N HIS A 280 -9.94 -15.21 0.24
CA HIS A 280 -10.43 -14.15 1.10
C HIS A 280 -11.80 -13.68 0.60
N ASP A 281 -12.80 -13.83 1.47
CA ASP A 281 -14.15 -13.27 1.32
C ASP A 281 -14.11 -11.74 1.47
N LEU A 282 -13.27 -11.07 0.67
CA LEU A 282 -13.14 -9.63 0.70
C LEU A 282 -14.46 -9.03 0.23
N ARG A 283 -14.93 -8.04 0.99
CA ARG A 283 -16.11 -7.27 0.70
C ARG A 283 -15.69 -5.81 0.61
N PHE A 284 -16.37 -5.04 -0.23
CA PHE A 284 -16.19 -3.60 -0.36
C PHE A 284 -17.49 -3.01 -0.90
N ASN A 285 -17.67 -1.71 -0.82
CA ASN A 285 -18.82 -1.03 -1.40
C ASN A 285 -18.40 -0.38 -2.73
N ALA A 286 -19.00 -0.77 -3.85
CA ALA A 286 -18.67 -0.24 -5.17
C ALA A 286 -19.42 1.05 -5.53
N GLN A 287 -20.31 1.53 -4.65
CA GLN A 287 -21.16 2.69 -4.91
C GLN A 287 -20.33 3.98 -4.90
N LYS A 288 -20.29 4.64 -6.05
CA LYS A 288 -19.56 5.90 -6.25
C LYS A 288 -19.97 7.00 -5.29
N ALA A 289 -21.27 7.21 -5.13
CA ALA A 289 -21.79 8.28 -4.27
C ALA A 289 -21.37 8.10 -2.80
N LEU A 290 -21.28 6.87 -2.29
CA LEU A 290 -20.85 6.61 -0.91
C LEU A 290 -19.35 6.82 -0.73
N TRP A 291 -18.54 6.33 -1.67
CA TRP A 291 -17.08 6.48 -1.58
C TRP A 291 -16.59 7.91 -1.83
N GLU A 292 -17.30 8.69 -2.64
CA GLU A 292 -16.92 10.08 -2.94
C GLU A 292 -17.49 11.09 -1.92
N ALA A 293 -18.31 10.64 -0.96
CA ALA A 293 -18.88 11.51 0.08
C ALA A 293 -17.77 12.18 0.91
N LYS A 294 -17.85 13.52 1.06
CA LYS A 294 -16.81 14.34 1.70
C LYS A 294 -17.10 14.65 3.17
N SER A 295 -18.27 14.27 3.66
CA SER A 295 -18.68 14.47 5.03
C SER A 295 -19.69 13.41 5.48
N ALA A 296 -19.82 13.24 6.80
CA ALA A 296 -20.84 12.38 7.38
C ALA A 296 -22.27 12.75 6.94
N ALA A 297 -22.55 14.04 6.74
CA ALA A 297 -23.85 14.51 6.28
C ALA A 297 -24.16 14.08 4.84
N GLU A 298 -23.19 14.20 3.92
CA GLU A 298 -23.32 13.70 2.55
C GLU A 298 -23.47 12.18 2.54
N TRP A 299 -22.69 11.47 3.36
CA TRP A 299 -22.75 10.02 3.46
C TRP A 299 -24.11 9.51 3.96
N HIS A 300 -24.69 10.13 4.99
CA HIS A 300 -26.04 9.80 5.46
C HIS A 300 -27.10 10.08 4.38
N LEU A 301 -27.00 11.22 3.70
CA LEU A 301 -27.94 11.56 2.63
C LEU A 301 -27.93 10.53 1.51
N VAL A 302 -26.75 10.04 1.11
CA VAL A 302 -26.62 8.98 0.09
C VAL A 302 -27.06 7.61 0.63
N SER A 303 -26.78 7.33 1.90
CA SER A 303 -27.15 6.04 2.52
C SER A 303 -28.67 5.88 2.66
N ASP A 304 -29.38 6.97 2.93
CA ASP A 304 -30.84 7.00 3.07
C ASP A 304 -31.55 7.14 1.71
N ASP A 305 -30.82 7.49 0.64
CA ASP A 305 -31.38 7.72 -0.68
C ASP A 305 -31.64 6.41 -1.44
N SER A 306 -32.92 6.03 -1.50
CA SER A 306 -33.39 4.89 -2.30
C SER A 306 -33.26 5.07 -3.82
N ALA A 307 -32.91 6.27 -4.31
CA ALA A 307 -32.71 6.51 -5.74
C ALA A 307 -31.40 5.92 -6.28
N HIS A 308 -30.39 5.69 -5.42
CA HIS A 308 -29.13 5.07 -5.80
C HIS A 308 -29.11 3.58 -5.42
N PRO A 309 -28.60 2.68 -6.29
CA PRO A 309 -28.49 1.27 -5.94
C PRO A 309 -27.46 1.09 -4.82
N SER A 310 -27.85 0.36 -3.77
CA SER A 310 -26.90 -0.12 -2.77
C SER A 310 -26.02 -1.20 -3.40
N LEU A 311 -24.69 -0.98 -3.39
CA LEU A 311 -23.73 -1.86 -4.06
C LEU A 311 -22.67 -2.47 -3.12
N PRO A 312 -23.07 -3.13 -2.01
CA PRO A 312 -22.14 -3.96 -1.23
C PRO A 312 -21.74 -5.17 -2.08
N CYS A 313 -20.46 -5.21 -2.44
CA CYS A 313 -19.89 -6.20 -3.33
C CYS A 313 -19.04 -7.19 -2.56
N ASN A 314 -19.12 -8.44 -2.97
CA ASN A 314 -18.25 -9.51 -2.50
C ASN A 314 -17.40 -10.01 -3.68
N MET A 315 -16.09 -10.08 -3.47
CA MET A 315 -15.15 -10.43 -4.54
C MET A 315 -15.45 -11.77 -5.20
N LEU A 316 -15.94 -12.76 -4.45
CA LEU A 316 -16.27 -14.10 -4.96
C LEU A 316 -17.49 -14.12 -5.89
N ARG A 317 -18.39 -13.14 -5.76
CA ARG A 317 -19.63 -13.05 -6.55
C ARG A 317 -19.81 -11.69 -7.22
N LEU A 318 -18.71 -10.96 -7.43
CA LEU A 318 -18.72 -9.59 -7.92
C LEU A 318 -19.58 -9.44 -9.20
N HIS A 319 -19.41 -10.34 -10.18
CA HIS A 319 -20.18 -10.37 -11.43
C HIS A 319 -21.71 -10.44 -11.23
N LYS A 320 -22.19 -10.93 -10.07
CA LYS A 320 -23.61 -10.90 -9.71
C LYS A 320 -23.97 -9.59 -9.04
N ASP A 321 -23.14 -9.14 -8.11
CA ASP A 321 -23.39 -7.95 -7.30
C ASP A 321 -23.41 -6.65 -8.13
N ILE A 322 -22.62 -6.58 -9.22
CA ILE A 322 -22.56 -5.40 -10.12
C ILE A 322 -23.33 -5.58 -11.43
N ARG A 323 -24.12 -6.65 -11.58
CA ARG A 323 -24.77 -7.01 -12.86
C ARG A 323 -25.62 -5.88 -13.42
N ASP A 324 -26.44 -5.30 -12.56
CA ASP A 324 -27.45 -4.29 -12.93
C ASP A 324 -26.95 -2.86 -12.69
N ALA A 325 -25.69 -2.69 -12.24
CA ALA A 325 -25.11 -1.39 -11.98
C ALA A 325 -24.82 -0.64 -13.30
N MET A 326 -25.19 0.63 -13.34
CA MET A 326 -24.89 1.52 -14.47
C MET A 326 -23.49 2.14 -14.31
N PRO A 327 -22.88 2.65 -15.40
CA PRO A 327 -21.56 3.26 -15.32
C PRO A 327 -21.42 4.42 -14.32
N GLY A 328 -22.50 5.16 -14.09
CA GLY A 328 -22.54 6.22 -13.07
C GLY A 328 -22.63 5.73 -11.62
N ASP A 329 -23.07 4.49 -11.39
CA ASP A 329 -23.24 3.91 -10.05
C ASP A 329 -21.92 3.37 -9.50
N LEU A 330 -21.09 2.81 -10.37
CA LEU A 330 -19.79 2.24 -10.01
C LEU A 330 -18.72 3.31 -9.90
N ASP A 331 -17.92 3.20 -8.86
CA ASP A 331 -16.72 3.98 -8.70
C ASP A 331 -15.54 3.40 -9.50
N ASP A 332 -14.37 4.05 -9.40
CA ASP A 332 -13.20 3.68 -10.19
C ASP A 332 -12.70 2.25 -9.90
N ILE A 333 -12.81 1.75 -8.66
CA ILE A 333 -12.44 0.37 -8.34
C ILE A 333 -13.49 -0.61 -8.90
N GLY A 334 -14.78 -0.31 -8.79
CA GLY A 334 -15.86 -1.13 -9.35
C GLY A 334 -15.75 -1.30 -10.87
N VAL A 335 -15.48 -0.20 -11.59
CA VAL A 335 -15.24 -0.23 -13.05
C VAL A 335 -14.00 -1.07 -13.39
N LEU A 336 -12.89 -0.86 -12.67
CA LEU A 336 -11.66 -1.63 -12.85
C LEU A 336 -11.90 -3.13 -12.69
N LEU A 337 -12.61 -3.52 -11.62
CA LEU A 337 -12.89 -4.91 -11.32
C LEU A 337 -13.87 -5.55 -12.32
N ARG A 338 -14.82 -4.77 -12.83
CA ARG A 338 -15.73 -5.21 -13.91
C ARG A 338 -14.95 -5.52 -15.19
N ALA A 339 -14.00 -4.66 -15.57
CA ALA A 339 -13.14 -4.89 -16.74
C ALA A 339 -12.29 -6.16 -16.58
N ALA A 340 -11.73 -6.36 -15.39
CA ALA A 340 -10.96 -7.56 -15.07
C ALA A 340 -11.80 -8.84 -15.20
N GLY A 341 -13.02 -8.82 -14.65
CA GLY A 341 -13.90 -9.99 -14.57
C GLY A 341 -14.65 -10.31 -15.87
N GLU A 342 -15.26 -9.31 -16.50
CA GLU A 342 -16.15 -9.51 -17.66
C GLU A 342 -15.42 -9.37 -19.00
N GLY A 343 -14.23 -8.75 -19.02
CA GLY A 343 -13.44 -8.52 -20.22
C GLY A 343 -13.74 -7.21 -20.94
N LEU A 344 -12.78 -6.78 -21.77
CA LEU A 344 -12.75 -5.43 -22.34
C LEU A 344 -13.85 -5.20 -23.40
N ALA A 345 -14.23 -6.23 -24.16
CA ALA A 345 -15.31 -6.14 -25.13
C ALA A 345 -16.69 -5.91 -24.47
N ASN A 346 -16.94 -6.59 -23.35
CA ASN A 346 -18.15 -6.41 -22.54
C ASN A 346 -18.16 -5.04 -21.86
N MET A 347 -16.98 -4.55 -21.45
CA MET A 347 -16.83 -3.20 -20.90
C MET A 347 -17.23 -2.12 -21.92
N ASN A 348 -16.74 -2.19 -23.15
CA ASN A 348 -17.14 -1.24 -24.21
C ASN A 348 -18.64 -1.24 -24.49
N THR A 349 -19.24 -2.44 -24.45
CA THR A 349 -20.68 -2.64 -24.63
C THR A 349 -21.48 -1.98 -23.50
N TRP A 350 -20.99 -2.03 -22.27
CA TRP A 350 -21.63 -1.43 -21.11
C TRP A 350 -21.46 0.09 -21.06
N LEU A 351 -20.30 0.62 -21.44
CA LEU A 351 -20.03 2.07 -21.48
C LEU A 351 -20.79 2.80 -22.60
N ARG A 352 -21.19 2.11 -23.68
CA ARG A 352 -21.65 2.72 -24.94
C ARG A 352 -22.78 3.76 -24.84
N HIS A 353 -23.59 3.72 -23.79
CA HIS A 353 -24.74 4.61 -23.61
C HIS A 353 -24.49 5.76 -22.62
N ASP A 354 -23.35 5.75 -21.94
CA ASP A 354 -22.96 6.79 -20.99
C ASP A 354 -21.81 7.63 -21.60
N LYS A 355 -22.16 8.85 -22.03
CA LYS A 355 -21.20 9.76 -22.68
C LYS A 355 -20.09 10.19 -21.72
N GLU A 356 -20.40 10.37 -20.44
CA GLU A 356 -19.41 10.78 -19.45
C GLU A 356 -18.46 9.62 -19.15
N ALA A 357 -19.00 8.41 -19.01
CA ALA A 357 -18.18 7.22 -18.79
C ALA A 357 -17.30 6.90 -20.01
N LEU A 358 -17.81 7.04 -21.25
CA LEU A 358 -17.01 6.92 -22.47
C LEU A 358 -15.91 7.98 -22.57
N GLN A 359 -16.18 9.22 -22.16
CA GLN A 359 -15.17 10.27 -22.15
C GLN A 359 -14.07 9.99 -21.11
N ARG A 360 -14.44 9.43 -19.95
CA ARG A 360 -13.51 9.12 -18.86
C ARG A 360 -12.68 7.86 -19.12
N TRP A 361 -13.30 6.80 -19.62
CA TRP A 361 -12.68 5.47 -19.77
C TRP A 361 -12.29 5.12 -21.21
N GLY A 362 -12.77 5.87 -22.20
CA GLY A 362 -12.48 5.64 -23.61
C GLY A 362 -13.06 4.33 -24.15
N GLN A 363 -12.61 3.94 -25.35
CA GLN A 363 -12.74 2.56 -25.81
C GLN A 363 -11.62 1.74 -25.16
N VAL A 364 -11.99 0.76 -24.36
CA VAL A 364 -11.08 -0.09 -23.62
C VAL A 364 -10.60 -1.24 -24.54
N GLY A 365 -9.30 -1.33 -24.80
CA GLY A 365 -8.69 -2.41 -25.59
C GLY A 365 -8.64 -2.18 -27.12
N VAL A 366 -8.61 -0.93 -27.57
CA VAL A 366 -8.35 -0.54 -28.98
C VAL A 366 -6.93 0.02 -29.13
#